data_AF-A0A7V9KN05-F1
#
_entry.id   AF-A0A7V9KN05-F1
#
_cell.length_a   1.000
_cell.length_b   1.000
_cell.length_c   1.000
_cell.angle_alpha   90.00
_cell.angle_beta   90.00
_cell.angle_gamma   90.00
#
_symmetry.space_group_name_H-M   'P 1'
#
loop_
_entity.id
_entity.type
_entity.pdbx_description
1 polymer ?
#
loop_
_entity_poly.entity_id
_entity_poly.type
_entity_poly.pdbx_seq_one_letter_code
_entity_poly.pdbx_strand_id
1 'polypeptide(L)'
;MKANKERPRQSDIEALRDFLDRNKEIRLWEAVVGMGELAESQVLDTIVNGSGQGMRECWKQRLRSMRADLGYAESSALERLLIQQVTLCWLNLNLTEYRHTNIMKQSIPRGLGLYWEKRLMMAQGRFTRACESLARVRRLSRRIPVQVNIAAPGGQQINVSAAAL
;
A
#
# COMPACT_ATOMS: atom_id res chain seq x y z
N MET A 1 17.32 -4.22 -19.88
CA MET A 1 18.38 -4.50 -18.88
C MET A 1 18.81 -5.96 -18.98
N LYS A 2 20.12 -6.27 -19.05
CA LYS A 2 20.62 -7.66 -19.27
C LYS A 2 20.21 -8.63 -18.15
N ALA A 3 20.13 -8.14 -16.91
CA ALA A 3 19.67 -8.91 -15.75
C ALA A 3 18.15 -9.13 -15.69
N ASN A 4 17.34 -8.52 -16.57
CA ASN A 4 15.87 -8.69 -16.60
C ASN A 4 15.40 -9.75 -17.62
N LYS A 5 16.28 -10.66 -18.04
CA LYS A 5 15.92 -11.78 -18.92
C LYS A 5 15.32 -12.91 -18.08
N GLU A 6 14.53 -13.80 -18.70
CA GLU A 6 13.91 -14.96 -18.01
C GLU A 6 14.94 -15.90 -17.37
N ARG A 7 16.12 -16.01 -17.98
CA ARG A 7 17.30 -16.69 -17.41
C ARG A 7 18.52 -15.80 -17.58
N PRO A 8 18.75 -14.84 -16.67
CA PRO A 8 19.92 -13.98 -16.74
C PRO A 8 21.17 -14.80 -16.34
N ARG A 9 22.33 -14.42 -16.86
CA ARG A 9 23.59 -15.05 -16.43
C ARG A 9 23.92 -14.58 -15.01
N GLN A 10 24.58 -15.42 -14.24
CA GLN A 10 25.01 -15.09 -12.88
C GLN A 10 25.84 -13.79 -12.83
N SER A 11 26.74 -13.59 -13.81
CA SER A 11 27.54 -12.37 -13.93
C SER A 11 26.73 -11.11 -14.22
N ASP A 12 25.58 -11.22 -14.89
CA ASP A 12 24.68 -10.09 -15.12
C ASP A 12 23.94 -9.70 -13.82
N ILE A 13 23.65 -10.67 -12.93
CA ILE A 13 23.08 -10.42 -11.59
C ILE A 13 24.12 -9.78 -10.66
N GLU A 14 25.35 -10.29 -10.65
CA GLU A 14 26.44 -9.76 -9.83
C GLU A 14 26.77 -8.31 -10.23
N ALA A 15 26.84 -8.02 -11.52
CA ALA A 15 27.03 -6.65 -12.00
C ALA A 15 25.90 -5.70 -11.58
N LEU A 16 24.65 -6.19 -11.54
CA LEU A 16 23.52 -5.40 -11.04
C LEU A 16 23.63 -5.17 -9.53
N ARG A 17 24.01 -6.18 -8.75
CA ARG A 17 24.20 -6.07 -7.30
C ARG A 17 25.26 -5.03 -6.97
N ASP A 18 26.44 -5.16 -7.59
CA ASP A 18 27.54 -4.21 -7.44
C ASP A 18 27.12 -2.79 -7.82
N PHE A 19 26.35 -2.64 -8.91
CA PHE A 19 25.83 -1.35 -9.33
C PHE A 19 24.87 -0.74 -8.30
N LEU A 20 23.95 -1.52 -7.74
CA LEU A 20 23.02 -1.05 -6.71
C LEU A 20 23.75 -0.65 -5.42
N ASP A 21 24.72 -1.46 -4.97
CA ASP A 21 25.49 -1.19 -3.75
C ASP A 21 26.35 0.07 -3.91
N ARG A 22 26.99 0.25 -5.07
CA ARG A 22 27.80 1.45 -5.37
C ARG A 22 26.98 2.73 -5.50
N ASN A 23 25.69 2.61 -5.83
CA ASN A 23 24.78 3.75 -6.03
C ASN A 23 23.68 3.82 -4.96
N LYS A 24 23.93 3.25 -3.76
CA LYS A 24 22.92 3.11 -2.71
C LYS A 24 22.32 4.42 -2.22
N GLU A 25 23.07 5.52 -2.31
CA GLU A 25 22.62 6.85 -1.91
C GLU A 25 21.46 7.36 -2.78
N ILE A 26 21.40 6.92 -4.04
CA ILE A 26 20.35 7.28 -5.00
C ILE A 26 19.12 6.36 -4.86
N ARG A 27 19.24 5.27 -4.07
CA ARG A 27 18.15 4.35 -3.73
C ARG A 27 17.39 3.84 -4.97
N LEU A 28 18.11 3.50 -6.04
CA LEU A 28 17.52 3.10 -7.34
C LEU A 28 16.54 1.92 -7.24
N TRP A 29 16.65 1.08 -6.21
CA TRP A 29 15.68 0.01 -5.94
C TRP A 29 14.28 0.53 -5.58
N GLU A 30 14.14 1.77 -5.12
CA GLU A 30 12.84 2.40 -4.85
C GLU A 30 12.12 2.83 -6.12
N ALA A 31 12.85 2.97 -7.24
CA ALA A 31 12.26 3.19 -8.55
C ALA A 31 11.67 1.91 -9.15
N VAL A 32 11.98 0.73 -8.58
CA VAL A 32 11.28 -0.51 -8.92
C VAL A 32 9.88 -0.40 -8.33
N VAL A 33 8.87 -0.55 -9.19
CA VAL A 33 7.45 -0.57 -8.80
C VAL A 33 7.31 -1.49 -7.59
N GLY A 34 6.96 -0.92 -6.45
CA GLY A 34 6.84 -1.68 -5.21
C GLY A 34 5.82 -2.80 -5.39
N MET A 35 5.98 -3.92 -4.69
CA MET A 35 5.06 -5.07 -4.83
C MET A 35 3.58 -4.68 -4.57
N GLY A 36 3.32 -3.65 -3.77
CA GLY A 36 1.98 -3.08 -3.60
C GLY A 36 1.42 -2.43 -4.87
N GLU A 37 2.23 -1.67 -5.60
CA GLU A 37 1.84 -1.05 -6.87
C GLU A 37 1.71 -2.08 -8.00
N LEU A 38 2.56 -3.13 -8.00
CA LEU A 38 2.38 -4.28 -8.90
C LEU A 38 1.08 -5.04 -8.61
N ALA A 39 0.78 -5.27 -7.33
CA ALA A 39 -0.48 -5.90 -6.92
C ALA A 39 -1.69 -5.04 -7.34
N GLU A 40 -1.63 -3.72 -7.18
CA GLU A 40 -2.67 -2.82 -7.68
C GLU A 40 -2.80 -2.90 -9.20
N SER A 41 -1.68 -2.87 -9.94
CA SER A 41 -1.71 -3.02 -11.40
C SER A 41 -2.40 -4.32 -11.80
N GLN A 42 -2.05 -5.45 -11.18
CA GLN A 42 -2.69 -6.73 -11.49
C GLN A 42 -4.17 -6.77 -11.12
N VAL A 43 -4.55 -6.20 -9.97
CA VAL A 43 -5.95 -6.09 -9.58
C VAL A 43 -6.72 -5.23 -10.60
N LEU A 44 -6.14 -4.12 -11.05
CA LEU A 44 -6.71 -3.27 -12.11
C LEU A 44 -6.77 -3.97 -13.46
N ASP A 45 -5.75 -4.75 -13.84
CA ASP A 45 -5.81 -5.60 -15.04
C ASP A 45 -7.02 -6.54 -14.96
N THR A 46 -7.28 -7.11 -13.78
CA THR A 46 -8.38 -8.05 -13.57
C THR A 46 -9.76 -7.37 -13.44
N ILE A 47 -9.83 -6.12 -12.96
CA ILE A 47 -11.06 -5.32 -12.92
C ILE A 47 -11.42 -4.84 -14.32
N VAL A 48 -10.40 -4.36 -15.05
CA VAL A 48 -10.57 -3.59 -16.26
C VAL A 48 -10.53 -4.49 -17.51
N ASN A 49 -10.42 -5.82 -17.35
CA ASN A 49 -10.48 -6.75 -18.48
C ASN A 49 -11.74 -6.52 -19.34
N GLY A 50 -11.54 -6.01 -20.56
CA GLY A 50 -12.61 -5.64 -21.50
C GLY A 50 -13.12 -4.18 -21.40
N SER A 51 -12.73 -3.42 -20.38
CA SER A 51 -12.98 -1.98 -20.29
C SER A 51 -11.78 -1.19 -20.84
N GLY A 52 -12.06 -0.12 -21.58
CA GLY A 52 -11.03 0.66 -22.27
C GLY A 52 -9.99 1.27 -21.33
N GLN A 53 -8.83 1.66 -21.88
CA GLN A 53 -7.70 2.22 -21.14
C GLN A 53 -8.07 3.43 -20.25
N GLY A 54 -9.09 4.22 -20.65
CA GLY A 54 -9.60 5.34 -19.84
C GLY A 54 -10.10 4.92 -18.45
N MET A 55 -10.79 3.78 -18.34
CA MET A 55 -11.28 3.30 -17.05
C MET A 55 -10.13 2.92 -16.11
N ARG A 56 -9.05 2.33 -16.66
CA ARG A 56 -7.83 2.04 -15.90
C ARG A 56 -7.23 3.30 -15.31
N GLU A 57 -7.12 4.36 -16.10
CA GLU A 57 -6.54 5.63 -15.63
C GLU A 57 -7.44 6.30 -14.58
N CYS A 58 -8.76 6.23 -14.71
CA CYS A 58 -9.68 6.68 -13.67
C CYS A 58 -9.44 5.96 -12.34
N TRP A 59 -9.30 4.63 -12.36
CA TRP A 59 -9.02 3.87 -11.15
C TRP A 59 -7.65 4.19 -10.54
N LYS A 60 -6.59 4.32 -11.36
CA LYS A 60 -5.28 4.76 -10.87
C LYS A 60 -5.36 6.14 -10.23
N GLN A 61 -6.07 7.08 -10.86
CA GLN A 61 -6.28 8.42 -10.31
C GLN A 61 -7.06 8.38 -9.01
N ARG A 62 -8.07 7.50 -8.90
CA ARG A 62 -8.83 7.30 -7.66
C ARG A 62 -7.93 6.81 -6.52
N LEU A 63 -7.08 5.82 -6.78
CA LEU A 63 -6.13 5.31 -5.78
C LEU A 63 -5.12 6.38 -5.36
N ARG A 64 -4.57 7.14 -6.32
CA ARG A 64 -3.68 8.28 -6.02
C ARG A 64 -4.37 9.33 -5.15
N SER A 65 -5.58 9.71 -5.50
CA SER A 65 -6.37 10.71 -4.75
C SER A 65 -6.64 10.22 -3.32
N MET A 66 -7.03 8.95 -3.16
CA MET A 66 -7.29 8.38 -1.84
C MET A 66 -6.03 8.33 -0.96
N ARG A 67 -4.86 8.07 -1.53
CA ARG A 67 -3.58 8.18 -0.79
C ARG A 67 -3.28 9.61 -0.38
N ALA A 68 -3.54 10.57 -1.26
CA ALA A 68 -3.35 11.99 -0.99
C ALA A 68 -4.29 12.47 0.13
N ASP A 69 -5.57 12.09 0.10
CA ASP A 69 -6.56 12.38 1.14
C ASP A 69 -6.16 11.78 2.50
N LEU A 70 -5.48 10.63 2.46
CA LEU A 70 -4.88 10.01 3.63
C LEU A 70 -3.53 10.65 4.02
N GLY A 71 -3.06 11.71 3.38
CA GLY A 71 -1.84 12.42 3.77
C GLY A 71 -0.53 11.68 3.46
N TYR A 72 -0.50 10.83 2.42
CA TYR A 72 0.66 9.99 2.10
C TYR A 72 2.00 10.73 2.00
N ALA A 73 2.02 11.93 1.40
CA ALA A 73 3.25 12.69 1.18
C ALA A 73 3.93 13.12 2.50
N GLU A 74 3.13 13.55 3.48
CA GLU A 74 3.60 14.04 4.78
C GLU A 74 3.74 12.94 5.84
N SER A 75 3.27 11.73 5.53
CA SER A 75 3.26 10.61 6.45
C SER A 75 4.65 9.98 6.63
N SER A 76 4.89 9.42 7.82
CA SER A 76 6.12 8.64 8.08
C SER A 76 6.22 7.39 7.18
N ALA A 77 7.41 6.79 7.08
CA ALA A 77 7.61 5.60 6.25
C ALA A 77 6.64 4.44 6.61
N LEU A 78 6.41 4.19 7.90
CA LEU A 78 5.46 3.18 8.35
C LEU A 78 4.02 3.53 7.99
N GLU A 79 3.62 4.79 8.16
CA GLU A 79 2.29 5.25 7.77
C GLU A 79 2.06 5.14 6.26
N ARG A 80 3.07 5.46 5.44
CA ARG A 80 2.99 5.30 3.98
C ARG A 80 2.71 3.85 3.58
N LEU A 81 3.39 2.88 4.20
CA LEU A 81 3.13 1.46 3.97
C LEU A 81 1.70 1.08 4.38
N LEU A 82 1.21 1.59 5.50
CA LEU A 82 -0.16 1.34 5.96
C LEU A 82 -1.21 2.00 5.06
N ILE A 83 -0.95 3.20 4.55
CA ILE A 83 -1.82 3.89 3.58
C ILE A 83 -1.90 3.08 2.28
N GLN A 84 -0.76 2.60 1.75
CA GLN A 84 -0.74 1.69 0.59
C GLN A 84 -1.55 0.42 0.85
N GLN A 85 -1.42 -0.18 2.05
CA GLN A 85 -2.20 -1.35 2.41
C GLN A 85 -3.70 -1.06 2.48
N VAL A 86 -4.10 0.08 3.05
CA VAL A 86 -5.49 0.54 3.07
C VAL A 86 -6.03 0.68 1.65
N THR A 87 -5.27 1.28 0.74
CA THR A 87 -5.73 1.49 -0.64
C THR A 87 -5.86 0.19 -1.42
N LEU A 88 -4.92 -0.73 -1.26
CA LEU A 88 -4.97 -2.05 -1.88
C LEU A 88 -6.13 -2.91 -1.31
N CYS A 89 -6.36 -2.88 0.00
CA CYS A 89 -7.47 -3.59 0.62
C CYS A 89 -8.83 -3.04 0.16
N TRP A 90 -8.95 -1.71 0.06
CA TRP A 90 -10.16 -1.06 -0.45
C TRP A 90 -10.46 -1.49 -1.88
N LEU A 91 -9.46 -1.48 -2.76
CA LEU A 91 -9.61 -1.90 -4.16
C LEU A 91 -10.08 -3.36 -4.24
N ASN A 92 -9.48 -4.25 -3.46
CA ASN A 92 -9.84 -5.66 -3.42
C ASN A 92 -11.26 -5.90 -2.88
N LEU A 93 -11.69 -5.13 -1.87
CA LEU A 93 -13.05 -5.20 -1.34
C LEU A 93 -14.07 -4.85 -2.42
N ASN A 94 -13.92 -3.69 -3.06
CA ASN A 94 -14.84 -3.22 -4.10
C ASN A 94 -14.91 -4.20 -5.29
N LEU A 95 -13.77 -4.76 -5.72
CA LEU A 95 -13.75 -5.79 -6.76
C LEU A 95 -14.48 -7.07 -6.32
N THR A 96 -14.29 -7.48 -5.07
CA THR A 96 -14.91 -8.67 -4.52
C THR A 96 -16.42 -8.48 -4.40
N GLU A 97 -16.89 -7.32 -3.94
CA GLU A 97 -18.31 -6.95 -3.89
C GLU A 97 -18.95 -6.95 -5.27
N TYR A 98 -18.30 -6.33 -6.25
CA TYR A 98 -18.78 -6.32 -7.63
C TYR A 98 -18.96 -7.74 -8.20
N ARG A 99 -17.95 -8.60 -8.02
CA ARG A 99 -17.98 -9.99 -8.51
C ARG A 99 -19.00 -10.84 -7.76
N HIS A 100 -19.03 -10.72 -6.43
CA HIS A 100 -20.01 -11.39 -5.59
C HIS A 100 -21.43 -11.04 -6.05
N THR A 101 -21.74 -9.76 -6.19
CA THR A 101 -23.05 -9.29 -6.66
C THR A 101 -23.41 -9.85 -8.03
N ASN A 102 -22.46 -9.88 -8.97
CA ASN A 102 -22.72 -10.42 -10.30
C ASN A 102 -22.95 -11.93 -10.31
N ILE A 103 -22.22 -12.67 -9.48
CA ILE A 103 -22.36 -14.13 -9.39
C ILE A 103 -23.64 -14.52 -8.66
N MET A 104 -23.99 -13.80 -7.59
CA MET A 104 -25.19 -14.06 -6.80
C MET A 104 -26.51 -13.75 -7.53
N LYS A 105 -26.47 -13.01 -8.64
CA LYS A 105 -27.64 -12.80 -9.52
C LYS A 105 -28.04 -14.06 -10.29
N GLN A 106 -27.18 -15.08 -10.37
CA GLN A 106 -27.41 -16.30 -11.13
C GLN A 106 -27.86 -17.43 -10.20
N SER A 107 -28.55 -18.44 -10.73
CA SER A 107 -28.71 -19.71 -10.02
C SER A 107 -27.35 -20.41 -9.96
N ILE A 108 -26.75 -20.43 -8.78
CA ILE A 108 -25.42 -21.00 -8.55
C ILE A 108 -25.49 -22.19 -7.58
N PRO A 109 -24.53 -23.14 -7.67
CA PRO A 109 -24.38 -24.18 -6.66
C PRO A 109 -24.12 -23.57 -5.27
N ARG A 110 -24.72 -24.15 -4.23
CA ARG A 110 -24.58 -23.69 -2.84
C ARG A 110 -23.13 -23.49 -2.40
N GLY A 111 -22.24 -24.41 -2.80
CA GLY A 111 -20.81 -24.34 -2.47
C GLY A 111 -20.12 -23.10 -3.07
N LEU A 112 -20.50 -22.71 -4.29
CA LEU A 112 -19.98 -21.50 -4.93
C LEU A 112 -20.49 -20.23 -4.22
N GLY A 113 -21.76 -20.23 -3.81
CA GLY A 113 -22.33 -19.15 -3.00
C GLY A 113 -21.56 -18.95 -1.68
N LEU A 114 -21.38 -20.03 -0.91
CA LEU A 114 -20.64 -20.01 0.35
C LEU A 114 -19.19 -19.54 0.19
N TYR A 115 -18.53 -19.94 -0.90
CA TYR A 115 -17.18 -19.48 -1.22
C TYR A 115 -17.13 -17.95 -1.39
N TRP A 116 -18.06 -17.38 -2.16
CA TRP A 116 -18.09 -15.94 -2.42
C TRP A 116 -18.47 -15.12 -1.18
N GLU A 117 -19.41 -15.60 -0.38
CA GLU A 117 -19.74 -15.00 0.93
C GLU A 117 -18.51 -14.93 1.85
N LYS A 118 -17.80 -16.07 1.98
CA LYS A 118 -16.58 -16.13 2.80
C LYS A 118 -15.50 -15.21 2.24
N ARG A 119 -15.34 -15.16 0.92
CA ARG A 119 -14.35 -14.29 0.27
C ARG A 119 -14.66 -12.81 0.54
N LEU A 120 -15.92 -12.41 0.44
CA LEU A 120 -16.38 -11.05 0.72
C LEU A 120 -16.10 -10.66 2.17
N MET A 121 -16.52 -11.49 3.13
CA MET A 121 -16.28 -11.28 4.56
C MET A 121 -14.78 -11.12 4.87
N MET A 122 -13.94 -11.95 4.26
CA MET A 122 -12.49 -11.88 4.45
C MET A 122 -11.87 -10.64 3.79
N ALA A 123 -12.40 -10.15 2.69
CA ALA A 123 -11.96 -8.91 2.07
C ALA A 123 -12.31 -7.70 2.95
N GLN A 124 -13.55 -7.65 3.45
CA GLN A 124 -14.02 -6.61 4.36
C GLN A 124 -13.19 -6.58 5.64
N GLY A 125 -12.95 -7.73 6.27
CA GLY A 125 -12.13 -7.83 7.47
C GLY A 125 -10.67 -7.42 7.28
N ARG A 126 -10.09 -7.62 6.08
CA ARG A 126 -8.73 -7.12 5.77
C ARG A 126 -8.72 -5.60 5.61
N PHE A 127 -9.76 -5.03 5.01
CA PHE A 127 -9.88 -3.58 4.86
C PHE A 127 -10.03 -2.89 6.22
N THR A 128 -10.95 -3.34 7.07
CA THR A 128 -11.16 -2.73 8.40
C THR A 128 -9.91 -2.81 9.27
N ARG A 129 -9.23 -3.97 9.31
CA ARG A 129 -7.96 -4.12 10.06
C ARG A 129 -6.84 -3.21 9.54
N ALA A 130 -6.78 -2.96 8.23
CA ALA A 130 -5.80 -2.03 7.66
C ALA A 130 -6.07 -0.60 8.14
N CYS A 131 -7.34 -0.18 8.11
CA CYS A 131 -7.77 1.13 8.63
C CYS A 131 -7.47 1.28 10.13
N GLU A 132 -7.78 0.26 10.93
CA GLU A 132 -7.50 0.23 12.36
C GLU A 132 -5.99 0.30 12.65
N SER A 133 -5.18 -0.42 11.88
CA SER A 133 -3.71 -0.40 12.02
C SER A 133 -3.16 1.00 11.73
N LEU A 134 -3.62 1.65 10.66
CA LEU A 134 -3.23 3.02 10.33
C LEU A 134 -3.64 4.00 11.44
N ALA A 135 -4.89 3.91 11.91
CA ALA A 135 -5.39 4.74 13.00
C ALA A 135 -4.61 4.53 14.30
N ARG A 136 -4.25 3.28 14.61
CA ARG A 136 -3.46 2.92 15.80
C ARG A 136 -2.07 3.52 15.74
N VAL A 137 -1.37 3.40 14.60
CA VAL A 137 -0.03 3.99 14.42
C VAL A 137 -0.10 5.50 14.57
N ARG A 138 -1.05 6.17 13.90
CA ARG A 138 -1.27 7.62 14.05
C ARG A 138 -1.48 8.05 15.49
N ARG A 139 -2.29 7.30 16.23
CA ARG A 139 -2.55 7.57 17.65
C ARG A 139 -1.29 7.43 18.49
N LEU A 140 -0.45 6.44 18.21
CA LEU A 140 0.82 6.23 18.92
C LEU A 140 1.83 7.34 18.57
N SER A 141 1.98 7.67 17.29
CA SER A 141 2.91 8.70 16.82
C SER A 141 2.59 10.08 17.39
N ARG A 142 1.30 10.44 17.52
CA ARG A 142 0.87 11.70 18.16
C ARG A 142 1.15 11.77 19.66
N ARG A 143 1.36 10.63 20.32
CA ARG A 143 1.63 10.54 21.77
C ARG A 143 3.11 10.58 22.12
N ILE A 144 4.01 10.57 21.14
CA ILE A 144 5.45 10.71 21.38
C ILE A 144 5.74 12.20 21.59
N PRO A 145 6.11 12.64 22.80
CA PRO A 145 6.51 14.03 23.02
C PRO A 145 7.75 14.34 22.18
N VAL A 146 7.74 15.47 21.50
CA VAL A 146 8.91 15.97 20.77
C VAL A 146 9.95 16.38 21.82
N GLN A 147 11.04 15.63 21.93
CA GLN A 147 12.19 16.03 22.74
C GLN A 147 13.05 17.01 21.93
N VAL A 148 13.02 18.28 22.31
CA VAL A 148 13.93 19.29 21.77
C VAL A 148 15.16 19.33 22.67
N ASN A 149 16.28 18.79 22.19
CA ASN A 149 17.57 18.95 22.84
C ASN A 149 18.19 20.28 22.40
N ILE A 150 18.20 21.29 23.28
CA ILE A 150 18.91 22.55 23.04
C ILE A 150 20.38 22.34 23.46
N ALA A 151 21.25 22.04 22.49
CA ALA A 151 22.68 21.91 22.73
C ALA A 151 23.34 23.29 22.86
N ALA A 152 23.13 23.96 23.99
CA ALA A 152 24.01 25.02 24.48
C ALA A 152 24.87 24.46 25.64
N PRO A 153 26.06 25.03 25.94
CA PRO A 153 26.79 24.67 27.15
C PRO A 153 25.90 24.90 28.38
N GLY A 154 25.48 23.82 29.06
CA GLY A 154 24.44 23.85 30.12
C GLY A 154 23.02 23.46 29.68
N GLY A 155 22.86 22.85 28.50
CA GLY A 155 21.57 22.53 27.90
C GLY A 155 20.62 21.71 28.77
N GLN A 156 19.45 22.30 29.04
CA GLN A 156 18.36 21.70 29.80
C GLN A 156 17.42 20.92 28.87
N GLN A 157 17.14 19.66 29.19
CA GLN A 157 16.17 18.84 28.45
C GLN A 157 14.75 19.23 28.86
N ILE A 158 13.92 19.62 27.90
CA ILE A 158 12.50 19.92 28.11
C ILE A 158 11.68 18.91 27.30
N ASN A 159 10.91 18.07 28.00
CA ASN A 159 9.93 17.18 27.38
C ASN A 159 8.62 17.96 27.19
N VAL A 160 8.23 18.24 25.95
CA VAL A 160 6.96 18.91 25.66
C VAL A 160 5.93 17.85 25.25
N SER A 161 5.00 17.54 26.16
CA SER A 161 3.79 16.78 25.83
C SER A 161 2.68 17.76 25.46
N ALA A 162 2.11 17.62 24.26
CA ALA A 162 0.87 18.32 23.92
C ALA A 162 -0.25 17.74 24.79
N ALA A 163 -0.76 18.53 25.74
CA ALA A 163 -1.96 18.20 26.48
C ALA A 163 -3.13 18.13 25.49
N ALA A 164 -3.81 16.98 25.44
CA ALA A 164 -5.03 16.83 24.66
C ALA A 164 -6.13 17.71 25.27
N LEU A 165 -6.65 18.65 24.46
CA LEU A 165 -7.94 19.32 24.68
C LEU A 165 -9.06 18.50 24.02
#